data_AF-A0A0F9E1C4-F1
#
_entry.id   AF-A0A0F9E1C4-F1
#
_cell.length_a   1.000
_cell.length_b   1.000
_cell.length_c   1.000
_cell.angle_alpha   90.00
_cell.angle_beta   90.00
_cell.angle_gamma   90.00
#
_symmetry.space_group_name_H-M   'P 1'
#
loop_
_entity.id
_entity.type
_entity.pdbx_description
1 polymer ?
#
loop_
_entity_poly.entity_id
_entity_poly.type
_entity_poly.pdbx_seq_one_letter_code
_entity_poly.pdbx_strand_id
1 'polypeptide(L)'
;MEIIAAAKVINSLGLPYFRELASFGALSDEVILDLLTAGTIRHYAKGDYLSRYDEIAKDFQVVLQGKIAFYKHCEGQDTLTRHFCKGEQLGFDLMIGLIPHNGTDVAVEDSLILEISSAQFYDLHIDHPADFGLFMINMARELS
;
A
#
# COMPACT_ATOMS: atom_id res chain seq x y z
N MET A 1 -12.13 -10.31 3.46
CA MET A 1 -10.97 -10.15 2.56
C MET A 1 -11.03 -11.09 1.34
N GLU A 2 -10.94 -10.53 0.13
CA GLU A 2 -10.92 -11.26 -1.16
C GLU A 2 -9.79 -10.74 -2.06
N ILE A 3 -9.06 -11.61 -2.75
CA ILE A 3 -8.08 -11.19 -3.77
C ILE A 3 -8.82 -10.84 -5.07
N ILE A 4 -8.57 -9.65 -5.60
CA ILE A 4 -9.18 -9.17 -6.84
C ILE A 4 -8.14 -9.21 -7.96
N ALA A 5 -8.50 -9.77 -9.11
CA ALA A 5 -7.63 -9.80 -10.28
C ALA A 5 -7.27 -8.37 -10.74
N ALA A 6 -5.97 -8.11 -10.92
CA ALA A 6 -5.46 -6.80 -11.34
C ALA A 6 -6.15 -6.27 -12.60
N ALA A 7 -6.31 -7.13 -13.62
CA ALA A 7 -7.01 -6.77 -14.86
C ALA A 7 -8.43 -6.23 -14.63
N LYS A 8 -9.18 -6.79 -13.65
CA LYS A 8 -10.52 -6.30 -13.30
C LYS A 8 -10.46 -4.89 -12.72
N VAL A 9 -9.51 -4.64 -11.81
CA VAL A 9 -9.32 -3.34 -11.15
C VAL A 9 -8.88 -2.29 -12.18
N ILE A 10 -7.88 -2.62 -13.00
CA ILE A 10 -7.35 -1.76 -14.07
C ILE A 10 -8.46 -1.38 -15.06
N ASN A 11 -9.24 -2.35 -15.53
CA ASN A 11 -10.35 -2.09 -16.46
C ASN A 11 -11.46 -1.23 -15.84
N SER A 12 -11.69 -1.35 -14.52
CA SER A 12 -12.76 -0.61 -13.83
C SER A 12 -12.39 0.83 -13.50
N LEU A 13 -11.14 1.10 -13.10
CA LEU A 13 -10.70 2.42 -12.64
C LEU A 13 -9.99 3.20 -13.76
N GLY A 14 -9.33 2.49 -14.67
CA GLY A 14 -8.56 3.07 -15.77
C GLY A 14 -7.24 3.71 -15.32
N LEU A 15 -6.28 3.77 -16.24
CA LEU A 15 -4.96 4.32 -15.98
C LEU A 15 -4.95 5.78 -15.48
N PRO A 16 -5.80 6.69 -15.98
CA PRO A 16 -5.88 8.06 -15.45
C PRO A 16 -6.18 8.13 -13.95
N TYR A 17 -6.95 7.18 -13.41
CA TYR A 17 -7.24 7.14 -11.98
C TYR A 17 -5.97 6.93 -11.15
N PHE A 18 -5.14 5.96 -11.54
CA PHE A 18 -3.95 5.58 -10.79
C PHE A 18 -2.88 6.67 -10.82
N ARG A 19 -2.75 7.41 -11.93
CA ARG A 19 -1.79 8.53 -12.05
C ARG A 19 -2.02 9.66 -11.04
N GLU A 20 -3.26 9.83 -10.58
CA GLU A 20 -3.66 10.85 -9.61
C GLU A 20 -3.42 10.42 -8.15
N LEU A 21 -3.07 9.15 -7.91
CA LEU A 21 -2.73 8.68 -6.58
C LEU A 21 -1.37 9.23 -6.17
N ALA A 22 -1.25 9.82 -4.98
CA ALA A 22 -0.03 10.46 -4.49
C ALA A 22 1.18 9.51 -4.55
N SER A 23 0.97 8.25 -4.14
CA SER A 23 1.94 7.16 -4.24
C SER A 23 2.47 6.93 -5.67
N PHE A 24 1.65 7.11 -6.71
CA PHE A 24 2.00 6.83 -8.10
C PHE A 24 2.27 8.08 -8.94
N GLY A 25 2.27 9.26 -8.31
CA GLY A 25 2.45 10.53 -9.00
C GLY A 25 3.73 10.54 -9.82
N ALA A 26 3.62 10.98 -11.08
CA ALA A 26 4.71 11.07 -12.06
C ALA A 26 5.40 9.75 -12.45
N LEU A 27 4.93 8.59 -11.97
CA LEU A 27 5.39 7.30 -12.49
C LEU A 27 4.93 7.10 -13.92
N SER A 28 5.73 6.39 -14.70
CA SER A 28 5.34 5.94 -16.02
C SER A 28 4.14 4.98 -15.95
N ASP A 29 3.33 5.01 -17.01
CA ASP A 29 2.18 4.11 -17.18
C ASP A 29 2.56 2.64 -17.07
N GLU A 30 3.71 2.28 -17.65
CA GLU A 30 4.28 0.94 -17.62
C GLU A 30 4.53 0.48 -16.19
N VAL A 31 5.18 1.32 -15.37
CA VAL A 31 5.48 0.99 -13.97
C VAL A 31 4.22 0.92 -13.12
N ILE A 32 3.23 1.79 -13.34
CA ILE A 32 1.95 1.70 -12.62
C ILE A 32 1.27 0.36 -12.93
N LEU A 33 1.26 -0.06 -14.21
CA LEU A 33 0.68 -1.34 -14.61
C LEU A 33 1.47 -2.52 -14.07
N ASP A 34 2.79 -2.48 -14.09
CA ASP A 34 3.65 -3.50 -13.51
C ASP A 34 3.40 -3.66 -12.01
N LEU A 35 3.38 -2.55 -11.25
CA LEU A 35 3.05 -2.55 -9.82
C LEU A 35 1.71 -3.21 -9.52
N LEU A 36 0.67 -2.88 -10.31
CA LEU A 36 -0.67 -3.44 -10.14
C LEU A 36 -0.75 -4.92 -10.52
N THR A 37 0.01 -5.37 -11.52
CA THR A 37 -0.08 -6.73 -12.07
C THR A 37 0.82 -7.73 -11.38
N ALA A 38 2.02 -7.32 -10.94
CA ALA A 38 2.93 -8.14 -10.15
C ALA A 38 2.56 -8.13 -8.64
N GLY A 39 1.86 -7.09 -8.18
CA GLY A 39 1.39 -6.99 -6.80
C GLY A 39 0.11 -7.81 -6.54
N THR A 40 -0.33 -7.80 -5.28
CA THR A 40 -1.60 -8.44 -4.89
C THR A 40 -2.63 -7.37 -4.52
N ILE A 41 -3.77 -7.33 -5.23
CA ILE A 41 -4.86 -6.42 -4.87
C ILE A 41 -5.90 -7.17 -4.05
N ARG A 42 -6.23 -6.61 -2.88
CA ARG A 42 -7.23 -7.18 -1.96
C ARG A 42 -8.37 -6.21 -1.72
N HIS A 43 -9.58 -6.76 -1.70
CA HIS A 43 -10.75 -6.09 -1.20
C HIS A 43 -10.93 -6.40 0.29
N TYR A 44 -11.13 -5.35 1.06
CA TYR A 44 -11.48 -5.39 2.48
C TYR A 44 -12.85 -4.78 2.65
N ALA A 45 -13.78 -5.53 3.24
CA ALA A 45 -15.06 -4.97 3.65
C ALA A 45 -14.84 -4.04 4.84
N LYS A 46 -15.73 -3.06 5.03
CA LYS A 46 -15.73 -2.24 6.25
C LYS A 46 -15.68 -3.12 7.52
N GLY A 47 -14.71 -2.83 8.38
CA GLY A 47 -14.47 -3.56 9.63
C GLY A 47 -13.52 -4.75 9.49
N ASP A 48 -13.10 -5.13 8.28
CA ASP A 48 -12.07 -6.14 8.09
C ASP A 48 -10.72 -5.63 8.63
N TYR A 49 -9.96 -6.55 9.20
CA TYR A 49 -8.63 -6.31 9.75
C TYR A 49 -7.54 -6.70 8.74
N LEU A 50 -6.50 -5.87 8.65
CA LEU A 50 -5.24 -6.13 7.95
C LEU A 50 -4.17 -6.55 8.97
N SER A 51 -4.48 -7.51 9.84
CA SER A 51 -3.61 -7.84 10.99
C SER A 51 -2.41 -8.70 10.55
N ARG A 52 -1.19 -8.19 10.80
CA ARG A 52 0.12 -8.80 10.50
C ARG A 52 1.07 -8.73 11.70
N TYR A 53 0.49 -8.72 12.90
CA TYR A 53 1.15 -8.36 14.15
C TYR A 53 2.39 -9.24 14.44
N ASP A 54 3.46 -8.63 14.96
CA ASP A 54 4.75 -9.26 15.32
C ASP A 54 5.52 -9.96 14.18
N GLU A 55 5.04 -9.86 12.93
CA GLU A 55 5.80 -10.30 11.77
C GLU A 55 6.69 -9.17 11.26
N ILE A 56 7.93 -9.48 10.89
CA ILE A 56 8.82 -8.54 10.19
C ILE A 56 8.14 -8.16 8.88
N ALA A 57 7.96 -6.85 8.66
CA ALA A 57 7.36 -6.34 7.44
C ALA A 57 8.21 -6.74 6.21
N LYS A 58 7.59 -7.48 5.29
CA LYS A 58 8.21 -7.93 4.02
C LYS A 58 7.55 -7.32 2.79
N ASP A 59 6.59 -6.44 3.02
CA ASP A 59 5.82 -5.72 2.03
C ASP A 59 5.33 -4.40 2.63
N PHE A 60 4.70 -3.61 1.79
CA PHE A 60 3.93 -2.43 2.19
C PHE A 60 2.68 -2.35 1.32
N GLN A 61 1.79 -1.42 1.66
CA GLN A 61 0.50 -1.30 1.00
C GLN A 61 0.26 0.10 0.46
N VAL A 62 -0.46 0.19 -0.65
CA VAL A 62 -1.02 1.44 -1.19
C VAL A 62 -2.54 1.34 -1.21
N VAL A 63 -3.23 2.33 -0.65
CA VAL A 63 -4.69 2.39 -0.67
C VAL A 63 -5.14 2.81 -2.07
N LEU A 64 -5.62 1.88 -2.89
CA LEU A 64 -6.15 2.20 -4.21
C LEU A 64 -7.52 2.87 -4.10
N GLN A 65 -8.40 2.36 -3.21
CA GLN A 65 -9.69 2.94 -2.89
C GLN A 65 -10.02 2.75 -1.40
N GLY A 66 -10.86 3.62 -0.86
CA GLY A 66 -11.36 3.50 0.51
C GLY A 66 -10.47 4.21 1.53
N LYS A 67 -10.49 3.69 2.76
CA LYS A 67 -9.81 4.27 3.92
C LYS A 67 -9.48 3.20 4.97
N ILE A 68 -8.24 3.20 5.41
CA ILE A 68 -7.72 2.34 6.48
C ILE A 68 -7.44 3.19 7.73
N ALA A 69 -7.78 2.68 8.91
CA ALA A 69 -7.41 3.25 10.20
C ALA A 69 -6.32 2.40 10.83
N PHE A 70 -5.26 3.05 11.31
CA PHE A 70 -4.17 2.39 12.00
C PHE A 70 -4.24 2.67 13.51
N TYR A 71 -4.30 1.57 14.25
CA TYR A 71 -4.30 1.55 15.70
C TYR A 71 -2.95 1.07 16.20
N LYS A 72 -2.22 1.92 16.93
CA LYS A 72 -0.96 1.53 17.54
C LYS A 72 -1.24 0.79 18.85
N HIS A 73 -0.62 -0.38 19.02
CA HIS A 73 -0.69 -1.10 20.28
C HIS A 73 0.32 -0.52 21.27
N CYS A 74 -0.14 -0.06 22.43
CA CYS A 74 0.71 0.47 23.49
C CYS A 74 0.11 0.16 24.85
N GLU A 75 0.91 -0.41 25.77
CA GLU A 75 0.51 -0.69 27.16
C GLU A 75 -0.82 -1.47 27.30
N GLY A 76 -1.09 -2.40 26.36
CA GLY A 76 -2.31 -3.22 26.38
C GLY A 76 -3.56 -2.51 25.84
N GLN A 77 -3.41 -1.37 25.17
CA GLN A 77 -4.49 -0.63 24.52
C GLN A 77 -4.16 -0.34 23.05
N ASP A 78 -5.21 -0.35 22.22
CA ASP A 78 -5.13 0.04 20.82
C ASP A 78 -5.62 1.48 20.67
N THR A 79 -4.72 2.37 20.28
CA THR A 79 -5.03 3.80 20.08
C THR A 79 -5.00 4.14 18.60
N LEU A 80 -6.09 4.73 18.10
CA LEU A 80 -6.14 5.26 16.73
C LEU A 80 -5.09 6.38 16.58
N THR A 81 -4.16 6.22 15.64
CA THR A 81 -3.08 7.20 15.42
C THR A 81 -3.15 7.84 14.04
N ARG A 82 -3.61 7.11 13.02
CA ARG A 82 -3.62 7.59 11.64
C ARG A 82 -4.77 7.01 10.84
N HIS A 83 -5.21 7.76 9.83
CA HIS A 83 -5.99 7.23 8.72
C HIS A 83 -5.14 7.30 7.46
N PHE A 84 -5.21 6.24 6.65
CA PHE A 84 -4.65 6.17 5.30
C PHE A 84 -5.80 6.21 4.30
N CYS A 85 -5.81 7.23 3.45
CA CYS A 85 -6.79 7.49 2.42
C CYS A 85 -6.27 7.04 1.05
N LYS A 86 -7.13 7.08 0.03
CA LYS A 86 -6.75 6.78 -1.35
C LYS A 86 -5.43 7.47 -1.74
N GLY A 87 -4.54 6.71 -2.33
CA GLY A 87 -3.22 7.14 -2.80
C GLY A 87 -2.15 7.25 -1.73
N GLU A 88 -2.48 7.05 -0.45
CA GLU A 88 -1.50 6.99 0.63
C GLU A 88 -1.00 5.55 0.82
N GLN A 89 0.22 5.44 1.36
CA GLN A 89 0.87 4.17 1.70
C GLN A 89 0.86 3.90 3.20
N LEU A 90 0.90 2.62 3.56
CA LEU A 90 1.14 2.15 4.92
C LEU A 90 2.15 0.99 4.93
N GLY A 91 2.93 0.90 6.00
CA GLY A 91 3.91 -0.18 6.21
C GLY A 91 5.25 0.00 5.50
N PHE A 92 5.44 1.05 4.68
CA PHE A 92 6.70 1.27 3.97
C PHE A 92 7.88 1.54 4.93
N ASP A 93 7.66 2.34 5.98
CA ASP A 93 8.64 2.59 7.03
C ASP A 93 9.03 1.31 7.77
N LEU A 94 8.05 0.43 8.01
CA LEU A 94 8.28 -0.85 8.66
C LEU A 94 9.14 -1.76 7.80
N MET A 95 8.82 -1.87 6.50
CA MET A 95 9.58 -2.68 5.54
C MET A 95 11.01 -2.18 5.38
N ILE A 96 11.22 -0.88 5.16
CA ILE A 96 12.56 -0.30 5.00
C ILE A 96 13.37 -0.38 6.30
N GLY A 97 12.71 -0.20 7.45
CA GLY A 97 13.33 -0.31 8.76
C GLY A 97 13.62 -1.74 9.22
N LEU A 98 13.13 -2.76 8.50
CA LEU A 98 13.18 -4.17 8.89
C LEU A 98 12.62 -4.39 10.31
N ILE A 99 11.55 -3.69 10.65
CA ILE A 99 10.91 -3.77 11.96
C ILE A 99 9.56 -4.50 11.90
N PRO A 100 9.11 -5.11 13.01
CA PRO A 100 7.80 -5.78 13.06
C PRO A 100 6.64 -4.80 12.89
N HIS A 101 5.51 -5.32 12.40
CA HIS A 101 4.23 -4.62 12.52
C HIS A 101 3.88 -4.40 13.99
N ASN A 102 3.62 -3.14 14.36
CA ASN A 102 3.46 -2.68 15.74
C ASN A 102 2.05 -2.14 16.04
N GLY A 103 1.08 -2.54 15.23
CA GLY A 103 -0.30 -2.10 15.35
C GLY A 103 -1.24 -2.89 14.46
N THR A 104 -2.46 -2.38 14.39
CA THR A 104 -3.58 -3.04 13.74
C THR A 104 -4.23 -2.07 12.76
N ASP A 105 -4.31 -2.50 11.50
CA ASP A 105 -4.97 -1.79 10.43
C ASP A 105 -6.41 -2.29 10.25
N VAL A 106 -7.37 -1.38 10.12
CA VAL A 106 -8.80 -1.66 10.02
C VAL A 106 -9.42 -0.90 8.86
N ALA A 107 -10.15 -1.57 7.98
CA ALA A 107 -10.90 -0.92 6.92
C ALA A 107 -12.08 -0.11 7.50
N VAL A 108 -12.07 1.21 7.34
CA VAL A 108 -13.13 2.11 7.85
C VAL A 108 -14.34 2.12 6.92
N GLU A 109 -14.10 1.81 5.65
CA GLU A 109 -15.06 1.62 4.57
C GLU A 109 -14.54 0.53 3.62
N ASP A 110 -15.38 0.08 2.69
CA ASP A 110 -14.96 -0.89 1.67
C ASP A 110 -13.75 -0.36 0.90
N SER A 111 -12.66 -1.11 0.92
CA SER A 111 -11.34 -0.63 0.50
C SER A 111 -10.67 -1.61 -0.46
N LEU A 112 -9.96 -1.06 -1.45
CA LEU A 112 -9.06 -1.80 -2.33
C LEU A 112 -7.63 -1.43 -2.00
N ILE A 113 -6.82 -2.43 -1.66
CA ILE A 113 -5.45 -2.26 -1.20
C ILE A 113 -4.52 -3.02 -2.13
N LEU A 114 -3.49 -2.36 -2.65
CA LEU A 114 -2.39 -3.01 -3.35
C LEU A 114 -1.29 -3.36 -2.36
N GLU A 115 -0.93 -4.64 -2.28
CA GLU A 115 0.22 -5.14 -1.53
C GLU A 115 1.43 -5.25 -2.47
N ILE A 116 2.53 -4.59 -2.12
CA ILE A 116 3.79 -4.58 -2.87
C ILE A 116 4.86 -5.26 -2.01
N SER A 117 5.34 -6.41 -2.48
CA SER A 117 6.37 -7.16 -1.75
C SER A 117 7.75 -6.51 -1.86
N SER A 118 8.63 -6.79 -0.90
CA SER A 118 10.03 -6.37 -0.96
C SER A 118 10.78 -6.92 -2.18
N ALA A 119 10.41 -8.11 -2.65
CA ALA A 119 10.94 -8.69 -3.89
C ALA A 119 10.51 -7.86 -5.12
N GLN A 120 9.22 -7.58 -5.25
CA GLN A 120 8.69 -6.72 -6.32
C GLN A 120 9.30 -5.31 -6.27
N PHE A 121 9.48 -4.77 -5.06
CA PHE A 121 10.10 -3.47 -4.87
C PHE A 121 11.58 -3.45 -5.28
N TYR A 122 12.29 -4.55 -5.04
CA TYR A 122 13.65 -4.75 -5.52
C TYR A 122 13.71 -4.88 -7.04
N ASP A 123 12.80 -5.65 -7.65
CA ASP A 123 12.72 -5.81 -9.10
C ASP A 123 12.46 -4.46 -9.78
N LEU A 124 11.54 -3.64 -9.22
CA LEU A 124 11.30 -2.28 -9.69
C LEU A 124 12.56 -1.40 -9.68
N HIS A 125 13.40 -1.54 -8.65
CA HIS A 125 14.69 -0.84 -8.56
C HIS A 125 15.64 -1.23 -9.70
N ILE A 126 15.67 -2.51 -10.06
CA ILE A 126 16.56 -3.04 -11.10
C ILE A 126 16.05 -2.68 -12.49
N ASP A 127 14.76 -2.89 -12.74
CA ASP A 127 14.18 -2.82 -14.08
C ASP A 127 13.77 -1.39 -14.47
N HIS A 128 13.37 -0.56 -13.49
CA HIS A 128 12.88 0.80 -13.70
C HIS A 128 13.52 1.83 -12.74
N PRO A 129 14.86 2.00 -12.72
CA PRO A 129 15.56 2.79 -11.71
C PRO A 129 15.14 4.27 -11.63
N ALA A 130 14.72 4.87 -12.76
CA ALA A 130 14.24 6.25 -12.79
C ALA A 130 12.88 6.41 -12.10
N ASP A 131 11.92 5.56 -12.44
CA ASP A 131 10.59 5.51 -11.80
C ASP A 131 10.70 5.07 -10.33
N PHE A 132 11.60 4.14 -10.01
CA PHE A 132 11.90 3.77 -8.63
C PHE A 132 12.32 4.98 -7.79
N GLY A 133 13.17 5.86 -8.33
CA GLY A 133 13.56 7.10 -7.66
C GLY A 133 12.38 8.02 -7.37
N LEU A 134 11.46 8.18 -8.33
CA LEU A 134 10.22 8.94 -8.14
C LEU A 134 9.32 8.28 -7.10
N PHE A 135 9.19 6.95 -7.15
CA PHE A 135 8.37 6.21 -6.22
C PHE A 135 8.89 6.34 -4.79
N MET A 136 10.21 6.23 -4.59
CA MET A 136 10.87 6.50 -3.31
C MET A 136 10.56 7.91 -2.77
N ILE A 137 10.61 8.94 -3.63
CA ILE A 137 10.27 10.32 -3.23
C ILE A 137 8.79 10.43 -2.81
N ASN A 138 7.89 9.76 -3.53
CA ASN A 138 6.47 9.74 -3.21
C ASN A 138 6.22 9.03 -1.86
N MET A 139 6.81 7.85 -1.64
CA MET A 139 6.68 7.11 -0.38
C MET A 139 7.27 7.88 0.80
N ALA A 140 8.47 8.45 0.64
CA ALA A 140 9.15 9.19 1.70
C ALA A 140 8.42 10.46 2.12
N ARG A 141 7.64 11.09 1.22
CA ARG A 141 6.84 12.27 1.55
C ARG A 141 5.80 12.00 2.63
N GLU A 142 5.30 10.78 2.69
CA GLU A 142 4.22 10.38 3.61
C GLU A 142 4.75 9.85 4.96
N LEU A 143 6.08 9.78 5.11
CA LEU A 143 6.80 9.51 6.35
C LEU A 143 6.87 10.79 7.20
N SER A 144 5.73 11.21 7.74
CA SER A 144 5.61 12.34 8.66
C SER A 144 4.73 11.98 9.85
#